data_AF-A0A969Q2N7-F1
#
_entry.id   AF-A0A969Q2N7-F1
#
_cell.length_a   1.000
_cell.length_b   1.000
_cell.length_c   1.000
_cell.angle_alpha   90.00
_cell.angle_beta   90.00
_cell.angle_gamma   90.00
#
_symmetry.space_group_name_H-M   'P 1'
#
loop_
_entity.id
_entity.type
_entity.pdbx_description
1 polymer ?
#
loop_
_entity_poly.entity_id
_entity_poly.type
_entity_poly.pdbx_seq_one_letter_code
_entity_poly.pdbx_strand_id
1 'polypeptide(L)'
;MSSANLPSCAIIVAGGSGTRAGSPSHLPKQLQPLLGKMIIAWSIEAFAKDSRFGPIIVVCPPDLQRPIQEGAGDIDVIFANSGATRT
;
A
#
# COMPACT_ATOMS: atom_id res chain seq x y z
N MET A 1 -12.28 -34.27 -3.59
CA MET A 1 -11.22 -33.50 -2.91
C MET A 1 -11.57 -32.03 -3.07
N SER A 2 -11.88 -31.32 -1.99
CA SER A 2 -12.14 -29.88 -2.06
C SER A 2 -10.82 -29.19 -2.37
N SER A 3 -10.73 -28.45 -3.48
CA SER A 3 -9.56 -27.61 -3.75
C SER A 3 -9.47 -26.59 -2.62
N ALA A 4 -8.36 -26.57 -1.88
CA ALA A 4 -8.12 -25.52 -0.91
C ALA A 4 -8.13 -24.19 -1.66
N ASN A 5 -9.10 -23.32 -1.36
CA ASN A 5 -9.16 -22.01 -1.98
C ASN A 5 -8.08 -21.15 -1.31
N LEU A 6 -6.94 -20.99 -1.99
CA LEU A 6 -5.88 -20.11 -1.50
C LEU A 6 -6.40 -18.66 -1.53
N PRO A 7 -6.09 -17.86 -0.49
CA PRO A 7 -6.50 -16.47 -0.49
C PRO A 7 -5.86 -15.73 -1.66
N SER A 8 -6.60 -14.78 -2.23
CA SER A 8 -6.12 -13.91 -3.31
C SER A 8 -5.01 -12.99 -2.81
N CYS A 9 -4.14 -12.54 -3.72
CA CYS A 9 -3.13 -11.53 -3.41
C CYS A 9 -3.67 -10.13 -3.73
N ALA A 10 -3.45 -9.18 -2.82
CA ALA A 10 -3.72 -7.76 -3.04
C ALA A 10 -2.42 -7.06 -3.46
N ILE A 11 -2.41 -6.43 -4.64
CA ILE A 11 -1.27 -5.62 -5.10
C ILE A 11 -1.69 -4.15 -5.10
N ILE A 12 -1.12 -3.38 -4.19
CA ILE A 12 -1.39 -1.95 -4.02
C ILE A 12 -0.31 -1.16 -4.76
N VAL A 13 -0.65 -0.66 -5.95
CA VAL A 13 0.30 0.08 -6.81
C VAL A 13 0.42 1.54 -6.35
N ALA A 14 1.43 1.79 -5.51
CA ALA A 14 1.70 3.06 -4.86
C ALA A 14 2.99 3.75 -5.35
N GLY A 15 3.45 3.42 -6.57
CA GLY A 15 4.71 3.92 -7.15
C GLY A 15 4.74 5.38 -7.61
N GLY A 16 3.58 6.00 -7.85
CA GLY A 16 3.54 7.35 -8.45
C GLY A 16 3.74 8.46 -7.42
N SER A 17 4.46 9.52 -7.76
CA SER A 17 4.69 10.68 -6.87
C SER A 17 3.42 11.43 -6.44
N GLY A 18 2.33 11.30 -7.19
CA GLY A 18 1.05 11.91 -6.84
C GLY A 18 1.02 13.44 -6.97
N THR A 19 1.91 14.04 -7.77
CA THR A 19 2.03 15.50 -7.94
C THR A 19 0.73 16.22 -8.30
N ARG A 20 -0.15 15.56 -9.06
CA ARG A 20 -1.48 16.11 -9.43
C ARG A 20 -2.48 16.17 -8.29
N ALA A 21 -2.26 15.41 -7.22
CA ALA A 21 -3.17 15.41 -6.06
C ALA A 21 -2.98 16.65 -5.17
N GLY A 22 -1.93 17.45 -5.41
CA GLY A 22 -1.52 18.53 -4.53
C GLY A 22 -0.87 17.99 -3.26
N SER A 23 0.17 18.66 -2.79
CA SER A 23 0.76 18.41 -1.48
C SER A 23 1.15 19.74 -0.85
N PRO A 24 0.54 20.14 0.27
CA PRO A 24 0.94 21.36 0.97
C PRO A 24 2.39 21.31 1.47
N SER A 25 2.95 20.12 1.64
CA SER A 25 4.25 19.87 2.28
C SER A 25 5.25 19.13 1.39
N HIS A 26 5.00 19.05 0.07
CA HIS A 26 5.75 18.20 -0.87
C HIS A 26 5.77 16.70 -0.52
N LEU A 27 5.03 16.27 0.50
CA LEU A 27 4.91 14.88 0.91
C LEU A 27 4.17 14.07 -0.18
N PRO A 28 4.69 12.89 -0.57
CA PRO A 28 4.02 12.00 -1.52
C PRO A 28 2.61 11.65 -1.05
N LYS A 29 1.66 11.54 -1.98
CA LYS A 29 0.24 11.34 -1.67
C LYS A 29 -0.02 10.15 -0.76
N GLN A 30 0.77 9.08 -0.91
CA GLN A 30 0.70 7.85 -0.11
C GLN A 30 0.81 8.12 1.38
N LEU A 31 1.69 9.05 1.74
CA LEU A 31 2.04 9.38 3.12
C LEU A 31 1.23 10.57 3.67
N GLN A 32 0.50 11.29 2.81
CA GLN A 32 -0.33 12.40 3.26
C GLN A 32 -1.41 11.91 4.23
N PRO A 33 -1.67 12.66 5.33
CA PRO A 33 -2.72 12.30 6.26
C PRO A 33 -4.09 12.61 5.66
N LEU A 34 -5.01 11.65 5.79
CA LEU A 34 -6.43 11.80 5.59
C LEU A 34 -7.12 11.34 6.87
N LEU A 35 -7.77 12.27 7.56
CA LEU A 35 -8.40 12.03 8.87
C LEU A 35 -7.41 11.43 9.89
N GLY A 36 -6.18 11.96 9.93
CA GLY A 36 -5.14 11.54 10.88
C GLY A 36 -4.40 10.25 10.52
N LYS A 37 -4.75 9.58 9.42
CA LYS A 37 -4.10 8.34 8.95
C LYS A 37 -3.51 8.54 7.55
N MET A 38 -2.36 7.94 7.28
CA MET A 38 -1.77 7.97 5.93
C MET A 38 -2.75 7.40 4.90
N ILE A 39 -2.86 8.05 3.74
CA ILE A 39 -3.77 7.61 2.68
C ILE A 39 -3.58 6.13 2.32
N ILE A 40 -2.33 5.65 2.22
CA ILE A 40 -2.05 4.26 1.86
C ILE A 40 -2.48 3.24 2.94
N ALA A 41 -2.43 3.61 4.22
CA ALA A 41 -2.79 2.73 5.32
C ALA A 41 -4.30 2.36 5.27
N TRP A 42 -5.16 3.25 4.76
CA TRP A 42 -6.56 2.93 4.51
C TRP A 42 -6.75 1.74 3.57
N SER A 43 -5.95 1.66 2.49
CA SER A 43 -6.01 0.55 1.55
C SER A 43 -5.43 -0.73 2.12
N ILE A 44 -4.30 -0.64 2.84
CA ILE A 44 -3.66 -1.78 3.51
C ILE A 44 -4.63 -2.42 4.51
N GLU A 45 -5.23 -1.61 5.39
CA GLU A 45 -6.20 -2.10 6.37
C GLU A 45 -7.45 -2.69 5.72
N ALA A 46 -7.93 -2.13 4.61
CA ALA A 46 -9.11 -2.65 3.92
C ALA A 46 -8.87 -4.07 3.41
N PHE A 47 -7.71 -4.33 2.79
CA PHE A 47 -7.36 -5.68 2.33
C PHE A 47 -7.04 -6.62 3.50
N ALA A 48 -6.37 -6.15 4.56
CA ALA A 48 -6.05 -6.97 5.72
C ALA A 48 -7.29 -7.44 6.51
N LYS A 49 -8.39 -6.67 6.48
CA LYS A 49 -9.65 -7.02 7.16
C LYS A 49 -10.49 -8.05 6.38
N ASP A 50 -10.17 -8.32 5.12
CA ASP A 50 -10.95 -9.21 4.26
C ASP A 50 -10.24 -10.56 4.08
N SER A 51 -10.82 -11.61 4.66
CA SER A 51 -10.24 -12.96 4.65
C SER A 51 -10.12 -13.60 3.26
N ARG A 52 -10.68 -12.98 2.22
CA ARG A 52 -10.45 -13.40 0.83
C ARG A 52 -9.03 -13.09 0.36
N PHE A 53 -8.32 -12.21 1.06
CA PHE A 53 -6.94 -11.84 0.75
C PHE A 53 -5.98 -12.37 1.81
N GLY A 54 -4.75 -12.66 1.38
CA GLY A 54 -3.69 -13.15 2.27
C GLY A 54 -2.45 -12.27 2.11
N PRO A 55 -1.67 -12.44 1.03
CA PRO A 55 -0.52 -11.58 0.79
C PRO A 55 -0.96 -10.17 0.35
N ILE A 56 -0.44 -9.16 1.04
CA ILE A 56 -0.58 -7.74 0.68
C ILE A 56 0.78 -7.26 0.18
N ILE A 57 0.84 -6.93 -1.10
CA ILE A 57 2.04 -6.40 -1.75
C ILE A 57 1.85 -4.91 -1.97
N VAL A 58 2.76 -4.10 -1.45
CA VAL A 58 2.83 -2.66 -1.74
C VAL A 58 3.96 -2.39 -2.72
N VAL A 59 3.61 -1.83 -3.88
CA VAL A 59 4.58 -1.43 -4.89
C VAL A 59 4.88 0.07 -4.71
N CYS A 60 6.07 0.43 -4.25
CA CYS A 60 6.45 1.82 -3.99
C CYS A 60 7.95 2.09 -4.20
N PRO A 61 8.37 3.36 -4.24
CA PRO A 61 9.78 3.72 -4.22
C PRO A 61 10.44 3.24 -2.91
N PRO A 62 11.72 2.80 -2.93
CA PRO A 62 12.39 2.24 -1.74
C PRO A 62 12.37 3.14 -0.50
N ASP A 63 12.45 4.46 -0.69
CA ASP A 63 12.41 5.47 0.36
C ASP A 63 11.04 5.57 1.06
N LEU A 64 9.96 5.09 0.42
CA LEU A 64 8.64 5.06 1.04
C LEU A 64 8.34 3.76 1.80
N GLN A 65 9.12 2.70 1.64
CA GLN A 65 8.82 1.40 2.26
C GLN A 65 8.78 1.47 3.78
N ARG A 66 9.79 2.09 4.41
CA ARG A 66 9.85 2.26 5.86
C ARG A 66 8.67 3.07 6.43
N PRO A 67 8.38 4.30 5.97
CA PRO A 67 7.25 5.06 6.51
C PRO A 67 5.90 4.40 6.23
N ILE A 68 5.77 3.65 5.12
CA ILE A 68 4.57 2.85 4.86
C ILE A 68 4.44 1.71 5.88
N GLN A 69 5.51 0.98 6.18
CA GLN A 69 5.48 -0.09 7.19
C GLN A 69 5.13 0.47 8.57
N GLU A 70 5.72 1.60 8.96
CA GLU A 70 5.38 2.28 10.22
C GLU A 70 3.90 2.68 10.27
N GLY A 71 3.35 3.20 9.17
CA GLY A 71 1.94 3.54 9.06
C GLY A 71 0.98 2.34 8.97
N ALA A 72 1.48 1.16 8.57
CA ALA A 72 0.73 -0.10 8.51
C ALA A 72 0.64 -0.80 9.88
N GLY A 73 1.52 -0.44 10.83
CA GLY A 73 1.59 -1.06 12.14
C GLY A 73 1.98 -2.54 12.05
N ASP A 74 1.22 -3.41 12.71
CA ASP A 74 1.48 -4.85 12.78
C ASP A 74 1.01 -5.65 11.55
N ILE A 75 0.46 -4.97 10.54
CA ILE A 75 0.06 -5.63 9.29
C ILE A 75 1.31 -6.01 8.51
N ASP A 76 1.47 -7.30 8.21
CA ASP A 76 2.54 -7.80 7.37
C ASP A 76 2.33 -7.37 5.91
N VAL A 77 3.30 -6.61 5.39
CA VAL A 77 3.27 -6.06 4.04
C VAL A 77 4.55 -6.46 3.32
N ILE A 78 4.39 -7.04 2.13
CA ILE A 78 5.50 -7.35 1.24
C ILE A 78 5.76 -6.14 0.35
N PHE A 79 7.00 -5.67 0.27
CA PHE A 79 7.35 -4.56 -0.60
C PHE A 79 7.93 -5.01 -1.93
N ALA A 80 7.51 -4.32 -2.99
CA ALA A 80 8.13 -4.41 -4.31
C ALA A 80 8.51 -3.01 -4.80
N ASN A 81 9.66 -2.90 -5.47
CA ASN A 81 10.12 -1.62 -6.01
C ASN A 81 9.22 -1.19 -7.17
N SER A 82 8.81 0.08 -7.20
CA SER A 82 8.06 0.64 -8.32
C SER A 82 8.94 0.86 -9.56
N GLY A 83 8.39 0.58 -10.74
CA GLY A 83 8.96 0.95 -12.03
C GLY A 83 8.61 2.37 -12.49
N ALA A 84 9.07 2.75 -13.68
CA ALA A 84 8.81 4.06 -14.28
C ALA A 84 7.35 4.27 -14.72
N THR A 85 6.65 3.20 -15.10
CA THR A 85 5.28 3.20 -15.61
C THR A 85 4.39 2.23 -14.84
N ARG A 86 3.07 2.37 -15.00
CA ARG A 86 2.07 1.41 -14.48
C ARG A 86 1.64 0.37 -15.52
N THR A 87 2.14 0.52 -16.75
CA THR A 87 1.88 -0.32 -17.93
C THR A 87 3.14 -1.08 -18.29
#